data_AF-A0A9Q4KZ04-F1
#
_entry.id   AF-A0A9Q4KZ04-F1
#
_cell.length_a   1.000
_cell.length_b   1.000
_cell.length_c   1.000
_cell.angle_alpha   90.00
_cell.angle_beta   90.00
_cell.angle_gamma   90.00
#
_symmetry.space_group_name_H-M   'P 1'
#
loop_
_entity.id
_entity.type
_entity.pdbx_description
1 polymer ?
#
loop_
_entity_poly.entity_id
_entity_poly.type
_entity_poly.pdbx_seq_one_letter_code
_entity_poly.pdbx_strand_id
1 'polypeptide(L)'
;MTSIRDLLGDALGIGETYRLRLEERDGRLVADHPWDASPMDIAVVEGLDRLEERPPAEPVAVEIIDRVIGDRIAGRVVDTDPTRAMDADDRASDR
;
A
#
# COMPACT_ATOMS: atom_id res chain seq x y z
N MET A 1 -7.53 -24.10 -10.05
CA MET A 1 -7.56 -23.36 -11.33
C MET A 1 -7.30 -21.92 -10.99
N THR A 2 -6.06 -21.46 -11.11
CA THR A 2 -5.70 -20.07 -10.89
C THR A 2 -6.07 -19.28 -12.14
N SER A 3 -7.07 -18.43 -12.03
CA SER A 3 -7.48 -17.53 -13.10
C SER A 3 -6.38 -16.47 -13.30
N ILE A 4 -6.25 -15.90 -14.50
CA ILE A 4 -5.29 -14.81 -14.75
C ILE A 4 -5.53 -13.62 -13.79
N ARG A 5 -6.77 -13.42 -13.33
CA ARG A 5 -7.11 -12.44 -12.29
C ARG A 5 -6.55 -12.81 -10.91
N ASP A 6 -6.47 -14.09 -10.57
CA ASP A 6 -5.90 -14.55 -9.29
C ASP A 6 -4.38 -14.40 -9.32
N LEU A 7 -3.74 -14.76 -10.43
CA LEU A 7 -2.29 -14.59 -10.60
C LEU A 7 -1.87 -13.12 -10.59
N LEU A 8 -2.69 -12.23 -11.16
CA LEU A 8 -2.43 -10.80 -11.12
C LEU A 8 -2.71 -10.21 -9.73
N GLY A 9 -3.73 -10.71 -9.02
CA GLY A 9 -3.98 -10.31 -7.64
C GLY A 9 -2.88 -10.72 -6.67
N ASP A 10 -2.35 -11.94 -6.82
CA ASP A 10 -1.19 -12.43 -6.06
C ASP A 10 0.09 -11.66 -6.43
N ALA A 11 0.29 -11.34 -7.71
CA ALA A 11 1.47 -10.59 -8.16
C ALA A 11 1.45 -9.10 -7.77
N LEU A 12 0.26 -8.52 -7.62
CA LEU A 12 0.05 -7.13 -7.20
C LEU A 12 -0.14 -7.01 -5.67
N GLY A 13 -0.17 -8.11 -4.92
CA GLY A 13 -0.36 -8.08 -3.47
C GLY A 13 -1.71 -7.50 -3.03
N ILE A 14 -2.80 -7.80 -3.74
CA ILE A 14 -4.13 -7.31 -3.36
C ILE A 14 -4.51 -7.83 -1.97
N GLY A 15 -4.92 -6.94 -1.07
CA GLY A 15 -5.21 -7.23 0.33
C GLY A 15 -3.97 -7.23 1.23
N GLU A 16 -2.77 -7.12 0.66
CA GLU A 16 -1.54 -6.98 1.42
C GLU A 16 -1.30 -5.50 1.77
N THR A 17 -0.63 -5.30 2.90
CA THR A 17 -0.26 -3.96 3.39
C THR A 17 1.25 -3.79 3.33
N TYR A 18 1.68 -2.72 2.67
CA TYR A 18 3.10 -2.38 2.53
C TYR A 18 3.40 -1.02 3.12
N ARG A 19 4.59 -0.87 3.70
CA ARG A 19 5.13 0.43 4.09
C ARG A 19 5.77 1.10 2.89
N LEU A 20 5.14 2.15 2.40
CA LEU A 20 5.52 2.83 1.18
C LEU A 20 5.76 4.30 1.43
N ARG A 21 6.81 4.83 0.79
CA ARG A 21 7.04 6.26 0.71
C ARG A 21 6.14 6.83 -0.37
N LEU A 22 5.30 7.79 -0.02
CA LEU A 22 4.42 8.43 -0.98
C LEU A 22 5.10 9.65 -1.60
N GLU A 23 4.94 9.79 -2.90
CA GLU A 23 5.35 10.95 -3.68
C GLU A 23 4.13 11.56 -4.34
N GLU A 24 4.11 12.88 -4.52
CA GLU A 24 3.07 13.52 -5.32
C GLU A 24 3.47 13.53 -6.79
N ARG A 25 2.67 12.86 -7.64
CA ARG A 25 2.78 12.90 -9.10
C ARG A 25 1.41 13.16 -9.70
N ASP A 26 1.33 14.08 -10.64
CA ASP A 26 0.08 14.48 -11.32
C ASP A 26 -1.03 14.92 -10.34
N GLY A 27 -0.68 15.54 -9.22
CA GLY A 27 -1.62 15.96 -8.18
C GLY A 27 -2.20 14.81 -7.36
N ARG A 28 -1.57 13.63 -7.40
CA ARG A 28 -1.97 12.43 -6.67
C ARG A 28 -0.79 11.82 -5.92
N LEU A 29 -1.08 11.22 -4.77
CA LEU A 29 -0.09 10.46 -4.03
C LEU A 29 0.10 9.08 -4.67
N VAL A 30 1.33 8.80 -5.05
CA VAL A 30 1.78 7.55 -5.66
C VAL A 30 2.94 6.98 -4.88
N ALA A 31 3.17 5.69 -5.02
CA ALA A 31 4.33 5.00 -4.46
C ALA A 31 4.82 3.97 -5.46
N ASP A 32 6.13 3.77 -5.48
CA ASP A 32 6.74 2.67 -6.24
C ASP A 32 6.30 1.34 -5.62
N HIS A 33 6.04 0.35 -6.48
CA HIS A 33 5.66 -0.97 -6.01
C HIS A 33 6.86 -1.66 -5.35
N PRO A 34 6.70 -2.31 -4.18
CA PRO A 34 7.82 -2.97 -3.48
C PRO A 34 8.41 -4.16 -4.25
N TRP A 35 7.77 -4.57 -5.34
CA TRP A 35 8.24 -5.64 -6.20
C TRP A 35 8.72 -4.99 -7.50
N ASP A 36 10.03 -5.03 -7.75
CA ASP A 36 10.64 -4.52 -9.00
C ASP A 36 10.08 -5.19 -10.26
N ALA A 37 9.50 -6.38 -10.13
CA ALA A 37 8.86 -7.10 -11.23
C ALA A 37 7.43 -6.60 -11.53
N SER A 38 6.84 -5.77 -10.67
CA SER A 38 5.51 -5.23 -10.89
C SER A 38 5.57 -4.14 -11.97
N PRO A 39 4.77 -4.27 -13.05
CA PRO A 39 4.73 -3.25 -14.10
C PRO A 39 3.91 -2.00 -13.71
N MET A 40 3.39 -1.93 -12.48
CA MET A 40 2.45 -0.90 -12.04
C MET A 40 2.84 -0.27 -10.71
N ASP A 41 2.90 1.06 -10.68
CA ASP A 41 3.00 1.83 -9.43
C ASP A 41 1.69 1.77 -8.64
N ILE A 42 1.75 2.17 -7.38
CA ILE A 42 0.61 2.22 -6.47
C ILE A 42 0.12 3.66 -6.39
N ALA A 43 -1.17 3.90 -6.62
CA ALA A 43 -1.80 5.20 -6.50
C ALA A 43 -2.72 5.22 -5.27
N VAL A 44 -2.42 6.05 -4.29
CA VAL A 44 -3.20 6.14 -3.05
C VAL A 44 -4.44 7.00 -3.28
N VAL A 45 -5.62 6.44 -2.98
CA VAL A 45 -6.92 7.02 -3.35
C VAL A 45 -7.86 7.11 -2.15
N GLU A 46 -7.59 6.32 -1.11
CA GLU A 46 -8.38 6.23 0.11
C GLU A 46 -7.48 6.40 1.34
N GLY A 47 -8.07 6.81 2.46
CA GLY A 47 -7.35 7.02 3.73
C GLY A 47 -6.46 8.27 3.75
N LEU A 48 -6.52 9.10 2.70
CA LEU A 48 -5.74 10.33 2.60
C LEU A 48 -6.06 11.33 3.73
N ASP A 49 -7.26 11.27 4.30
CA ASP A 49 -7.72 12.03 5.46
C ASP A 49 -6.94 11.74 6.74
N ARG A 50 -6.23 10.60 6.80
CA ARG A 50 -5.37 10.23 7.92
C ARG A 50 -3.97 10.84 7.85
N LEU A 51 -3.60 11.34 6.66
CA LEU A 51 -2.30 11.98 6.45
C LEU A 51 -2.35 13.42 6.97
N GLU A 52 -1.46 13.74 7.90
CA GLU A 52 -1.28 15.10 8.41
C GLU A 52 -0.69 16.03 7.34
N GLU A 53 0.14 15.49 6.46
CA GLU A 53 0.81 16.20 5.36
C GLU A 53 0.69 15.42 4.04
N ARG A 54 0.66 16.14 2.91
CA ARG A 54 0.58 15.55 1.56
C ARG A 54 1.61 16.21 0.64
N PRO A 55 2.67 15.49 0.22
CA PRO A 55 3.02 14.11 0.59
C PRO A 55 3.55 13.98 2.05
N PRO A 56 3.33 12.84 2.71
CA PRO A 56 3.93 12.56 4.02
C PRO A 56 5.46 12.47 3.92
N ALA A 57 6.17 13.01 4.91
CA ALA A 57 7.63 12.93 4.97
C ALA A 57 8.12 11.49 5.27
N GLU A 58 7.34 10.74 6.04
CA GLU A 58 7.66 9.37 6.47
C GLU A 58 6.88 8.32 5.68
N PRO A 59 7.42 7.09 5.53
CA PRO A 59 6.69 5.98 4.92
C PRO A 59 5.42 5.63 5.71
N VAL A 60 4.33 5.38 5.00
CA VAL A 60 3.02 5.05 5.59
C VAL A 60 2.58 3.65 5.16
N ALA A 61 1.72 3.02 5.95
CA ALA A 61 1.15 1.72 5.61
C ALA A 61 0.00 1.88 4.62
N VAL A 62 0.17 1.28 3.45
CA VAL A 62 -0.80 1.29 2.36
C VAL A 62 -1.24 -0.14 2.08
N GLU A 63 -2.54 -0.38 2.19
CA GLU A 63 -3.18 -1.60 1.73
C GLU A 63 -3.48 -1.49 0.24
N ILE A 64 -3.07 -2.47 -0.55
CA ILE A 64 -3.39 -2.54 -1.97
C ILE A 64 -4.80 -3.11 -2.12
N ILE A 65 -5.69 -2.40 -2.79
CA ILE A 65 -7.08 -2.82 -2.99
C ILE A 65 -7.31 -3.33 -4.42
N ASP A 66 -8.31 -4.19 -4.62
CA ASP A 66 -8.67 -4.74 -5.95
C ASP A 66 -9.34 -3.69 -6.84
N ARG A 67 -8.57 -2.68 -7.22
CA ARG A 67 -9.02 -1.56 -8.04
C ARG A 67 -7.86 -0.96 -8.78
N VAL A 68 -7.99 -0.80 -10.09
CA VAL A 68 -6.98 -0.15 -10.94
C VAL A 68 -7.48 1.23 -11.36
N ILE A 69 -6.62 2.24 -11.27
CA ILE A 69 -6.91 3.60 -11.73
C ILE A 69 -5.83 4.03 -12.73
N GLY A 70 -6.23 4.10 -14.01
CA GLY A 70 -5.29 4.38 -15.10
C GLY A 70 -4.35 3.20 -15.28
N ASP A 71 -3.06 3.46 -15.10
CA ASP A 71 -1.93 2.51 -15.18
C ASP A 71 -1.43 2.05 -13.80
N ARG A 72 -2.10 2.44 -12.72
CA ARG A 72 -1.68 2.19 -11.34
C ARG A 72 -2.71 1.39 -10.57
N ILE A 73 -2.25 0.55 -9.65
CA ILE A 73 -3.16 -0.11 -8.70
C ILE A 73 -3.52 0.86 -7.57
N ALA A 74 -4.76 0.82 -7.11
CA ALA A 74 -5.22 1.69 -6.04
C ALA A 74 -4.73 1.18 -4.67
N GLY A 75 -4.28 2.12 -3.85
CA GLY A 75 -3.91 1.89 -2.46
C GLY A 75 -4.77 2.69 -1.49
N ARG A 76 -4.89 2.19 -0.26
CA ARG A 76 -5.56 2.84 0.86
C ARG A 76 -4.58 3.01 2.02
N VAL A 77 -4.47 4.23 2.55
CA VAL A 77 -3.70 4.44 3.80
C VAL A 77 -4.45 3.80 4.96
N VAL A 78 -3.83 2.81 5.58
CA VAL A 78 -4.37 2.11 6.76
C VAL A 78 -3.68 2.54 8.04
N ASP A 79 -2.42 2.95 7.97
CA ASP A 79 -1.67 3.49 9.11
C ASP A 79 -0.67 4.56 8.64
N THR A 80 -0.48 5.58 9.45
CA THR A 80 0.48 6.66 9.24
C THR A 80 1.59 6.67 10.29
N ASP A 81 1.49 5.80 11.30
CA ASP A 81 2.45 5.75 12.38
C ASP A 81 3.71 4.96 11.97
N PRO A 82 4.89 5.62 11.92
CA PRO A 82 6.16 4.96 11.63
C PRO A 82 6.57 3.95 12.72
N THR A 83 5.98 4.04 13.91
CA THR A 83 6.34 3.23 15.08
C THR A 83 5.53 1.93 15.16
N ARG A 84 4.33 1.89 14.56
CA ARG A 84 3.32 0.87 14.89
C ARG A 84 3.38 -0.45 14.10
N ALA A 85 4.11 -0.52 12.99
CA ALA A 85 4.19 -1.79 12.22
C ALA A 85 5.13 -2.84 12.83
N MET A 86 5.71 -2.59 14.02
CA MET A 86 6.44 -3.61 14.77
C MET A 86 5.58 -4.34 15.82
N ASP A 87 4.32 -3.94 16.03
CA ASP A 87 3.44 -4.52 17.05
C ASP A 87 2.47 -5.59 16.49
N ALA A 88 2.79 -6.21 15.36
CA ALA A 88 2.01 -7.34 14.82
C ALA A 88 2.43 -8.71 15.41
N ASP A 89 3.43 -8.77 16.30
CA ASP A 89 3.97 -10.03 16.84
C ASP A 89 4.03 -10.09 18.38
N ASP A 90 3.08 -9.48 19.09
CA ASP A 90 3.01 -9.57 20.57
C ASP A 90 1.84 -10.47 21.05
N ARG A 91 1.64 -11.60 20.36
CA ARG A 91 0.74 -12.68 20.80
C ARG A 91 1.42 -14.06 20.75
N ALA A 92 2.56 -14.20 21.39
CA ALA A 92 3.10 -15.53 21.67
C ALA A 92 4.01 -15.58 22.90
N SER A 93 3.58 -15.04 24.06
CA SER A 93 4.12 -15.48 25.35
C SER A 93 3.25 -14.98 26.50
N ASP A 94 2.18 -15.71 26.81
CA ASP A 94 1.84 -15.89 28.22
C ASP A 94 1.45 -17.34 28.43
N ARG A 95 2.28 -18.05 29.18
CA ARG A 95 2.21 -19.47 29.48
C ARG A 95 2.00 -19.63 30.98
#